data_AF-A0A505IMQ6-F1
#
_entry.id   AF-A0A505IMQ6-F1
#
_cell.length_a   1.000
_cell.length_b   1.000
_cell.length_c   1.000
_cell.angle_alpha   90.00
_cell.angle_beta   90.00
_cell.angle_gamma   90.00
#
_symmetry.space_group_name_H-M   'P 1'
#
loop_
_entity.id
_entity.type
_entity.pdbx_description
1 polymer ?
#
loop_
_entity_poly.entity_id
_entity_poly.type
_entity_poly.pdbx_seq_one_letter_code
_entity_poly.pdbx_strand_id
1 'polypeptide(L)'
;MKKSIKKFVRSLLVIGILGLGTVTAFATTFGSSTSGASTKESYQIKYDGAAWNYGSSKYKSTSFKYTRDNKTLMSKTAYSSKVTGSVWDDLAWGDKYTTHFSWSRGAKR
;
A
#
# COMPACT_ATOMS: atom_id res chain seq x y z
N MET A 1 -20.76 -2.28 -30.56
CA MET A 1 -21.07 -1.39 -29.41
C MET A 1 -20.34 -0.06 -29.56
N LYS A 2 -21.08 1.06 -29.47
CA LYS A 2 -20.51 2.43 -29.46
C LYS A 2 -19.55 2.61 -28.27
N LYS A 3 -18.45 3.35 -28.45
CA LYS A 3 -17.38 3.53 -27.44
C LYS A 3 -17.89 4.09 -26.09
N SER A 4 -18.93 4.91 -26.10
CA SER A 4 -19.57 5.48 -24.89
C SER A 4 -20.22 4.40 -24.01
N ILE A 5 -20.91 3.44 -24.61
CA ILE A 5 -21.57 2.34 -23.90
C ILE A 5 -20.54 1.42 -23.24
N LYS A 6 -19.39 1.16 -23.90
CA LYS A 6 -18.29 0.40 -23.28
C LYS A 6 -17.68 1.10 -22.06
N LYS A 7 -17.57 2.43 -22.07
CA LYS A 7 -17.09 3.20 -20.91
C LYS A 7 -18.09 3.14 -19.74
N PHE A 8 -19.37 3.35 -20.04
CA PHE A 8 -20.46 3.31 -19.06
C PHE A 8 -20.56 1.95 -18.35
N VAL A 9 -20.53 0.85 -19.11
CA VAL A 9 -20.58 -0.51 -18.55
C VAL A 9 -19.35 -0.80 -17.67
N ARG A 10 -18.16 -0.34 -18.07
CA ARG A 10 -16.94 -0.50 -17.24
C ARG A 10 -17.03 0.28 -15.93
N SER A 11 -17.57 1.51 -15.97
CA SER A 11 -17.79 2.31 -14.76
C SER A 11 -18.82 1.66 -13.83
N LEU A 12 -19.91 1.11 -14.37
CA LEU A 12 -20.90 0.37 -13.58
C LEU A 12 -20.33 -0.90 -12.96
N LEU A 13 -19.44 -1.60 -13.68
CA LEU A 13 -18.80 -2.82 -13.15
C LEU A 13 -17.89 -2.50 -11.96
N VAL A 14 -17.14 -1.40 -12.02
CA VAL A 14 -16.29 -0.94 -10.90
C VAL A 14 -17.15 -0.51 -9.71
N ILE A 15 -18.24 0.23 -9.94
CA ILE A 15 -19.19 0.62 -8.89
C ILE A 15 -19.88 -0.60 -8.29
N GLY A 16 -20.24 -1.59 -9.10
CA GLY A 16 -20.85 -2.85 -8.64
C GLY A 16 -19.91 -3.68 -7.78
N ILE A 17 -18.63 -3.76 -8.14
CA ILE A 17 -17.60 -4.45 -7.34
C ILE A 17 -17.37 -3.72 -6.00
N LEU A 18 -17.36 -2.39 -6.00
CA LEU A 18 -17.21 -1.59 -4.78
C LEU A 18 -18.47 -1.62 -3.91
N GLY A 19 -19.67 -1.67 -4.50
CA GLY A 19 -20.95 -1.69 -3.81
C GLY A 19 -21.34 -3.05 -3.23
N LEU A 20 -20.87 -4.15 -3.83
CA LEU A 20 -21.03 -5.51 -3.32
C LEU A 20 -19.88 -5.93 -2.39
N GLY A 21 -18.85 -5.10 -2.24
CA GLY A 21 -17.66 -5.33 -1.41
C GLY A 21 -17.87 -5.11 0.09
N THR A 22 -19.11 -4.96 0.57
CA THR A 22 -19.40 -5.02 2.01
C THR A 22 -19.42 -6.49 2.46
N VAL A 23 -18.24 -7.11 2.42
CA VAL A 23 -17.98 -8.32 3.20
C VAL A 23 -18.07 -7.92 4.67
N THR A 24 -19.15 -8.34 5.32
CA THR A 24 -19.28 -8.25 6.76
C THR A 24 -18.15 -9.09 7.36
N ALA A 25 -17.07 -8.45 7.81
CA ALA A 25 -15.97 -9.14 8.46
C ALA A 25 -16.51 -9.91 9.66
N PHE A 26 -16.42 -11.24 9.63
CA PHE A 26 -16.84 -12.06 10.76
C PHE A 26 -15.81 -11.89 11.88
N ALA A 27 -16.22 -11.22 12.95
CA ALA A 27 -15.48 -11.21 14.20
C ALA A 27 -16.15 -12.21 15.14
N THR A 28 -15.39 -13.17 15.64
CA THR A 28 -15.87 -14.12 16.64
C THR A 28 -14.84 -14.28 17.74
N THR A 29 -15.33 -14.39 18.97
CA THR A 29 -14.53 -14.64 20.17
C THR A 29 -15.08 -15.90 20.82
N PHE A 30 -14.19 -16.85 21.08
CA PHE A 30 -14.47 -18.13 21.71
C PHE A 30 -13.79 -18.17 23.08
N GLY A 31 -14.45 -18.73 24.09
CA GLY A 31 -13.88 -18.94 25.42
C GLY A 31 -14.56 -18.13 26.53
N SER A 32 -13.84 -17.92 27.62
CA SER A 32 -14.32 -17.28 28.86
C SER A 32 -13.41 -16.10 29.27
N SER A 33 -13.68 -15.51 30.44
CA SER A 33 -12.84 -14.49 31.06
C SER A 33 -11.45 -15.00 31.48
N THR A 34 -11.23 -16.32 31.53
CA THR A 34 -9.96 -16.93 31.98
C THR A 34 -9.16 -17.58 30.85
N SER A 35 -9.76 -17.87 29.69
CA SER A 35 -9.07 -18.41 28.52
C SER A 35 -9.95 -18.32 27.27
N GLY A 36 -9.40 -17.82 26.16
CA GLY A 36 -10.14 -17.69 24.91
C GLY A 36 -9.28 -17.37 23.68
N ALA A 37 -9.92 -17.40 22.51
CA ALA A 37 -9.33 -17.09 21.21
C ALA A 37 -10.30 -16.23 20.37
N SER A 38 -9.78 -15.40 19.47
CA SER A 38 -10.61 -14.63 18.55
C SER A 38 -10.01 -14.59 17.15
N THR A 39 -10.87 -14.39 16.16
CA THR A 39 -10.45 -14.13 14.77
C THR A 39 -11.15 -12.90 14.22
N LYS A 40 -10.47 -12.22 13.30
CA LYS A 40 -10.99 -11.07 12.56
C LYS A 40 -10.50 -11.17 11.12
N GLU A 41 -11.43 -11.20 10.18
CA GLU A 41 -11.10 -11.04 8.77
C GLU A 41 -10.65 -9.61 8.47
N SER A 42 -9.56 -9.47 7.71
CA SER A 42 -9.03 -8.17 7.30
C SER A 42 -8.55 -8.21 5.85
N TYR A 43 -8.75 -7.09 5.14
CA TYR A 43 -8.24 -6.88 3.80
C TYR A 43 -7.13 -5.85 3.86
N GLN A 44 -5.96 -6.22 3.37
CA GLN A 44 -4.77 -5.38 3.41
C GLN A 44 -4.20 -5.13 2.01
N ILE A 45 -3.74 -3.90 1.79
CA ILE A 45 -2.97 -3.50 0.63
C ILE A 45 -1.49 -3.64 0.98
N LYS A 46 -0.73 -4.33 0.13
CA LYS A 46 0.73 -4.40 0.23
C LYS A 46 1.37 -3.44 -0.76
N TYR A 47 2.24 -2.56 -0.27
CA TYR A 47 3.05 -1.68 -1.10
C TYR A 47 4.48 -2.21 -1.14
N ASP A 48 4.92 -2.65 -2.33
CA ASP A 48 6.28 -3.10 -2.58
C ASP A 48 7.11 -1.99 -3.23
N GLY A 49 8.13 -1.52 -2.51
CA GLY A 49 9.02 -0.45 -2.92
C GLY A 49 10.41 -0.96 -3.25
N ALA A 50 11.08 -0.27 -4.18
CA ALA A 50 12.48 -0.51 -4.51
C ALA A 50 13.20 0.79 -4.85
N ALA A 51 14.46 0.90 -4.44
CA ALA A 51 15.39 1.90 -4.94
C ALA A 51 16.68 1.21 -5.39
N TRP A 52 17.29 1.73 -6.46
CA TRP A 52 18.57 1.23 -6.95
C TRP A 52 19.48 2.39 -7.30
N ASN A 53 20.77 2.21 -7.03
CA ASN A 53 21.82 3.14 -7.43
C ASN A 53 23.09 2.36 -7.71
N TYR A 54 23.45 2.20 -8.98
CA TYR A 54 24.63 1.43 -9.38
C TYR A 54 25.84 2.34 -9.62
N GLY A 55 27.03 1.75 -9.77
CA GLY A 55 28.29 2.50 -9.91
C GLY A 55 28.31 3.50 -11.06
N SER A 56 27.58 3.23 -12.15
CA SER A 56 27.42 4.12 -13.31
C SER A 56 26.48 5.33 -13.07
N SER A 57 25.83 5.41 -11.92
CA SER A 57 24.94 6.52 -11.60
C SER A 57 25.71 7.81 -11.34
N LYS A 58 25.22 8.90 -11.93
CA LYS A 58 25.71 10.27 -11.66
C LYS A 58 25.38 10.77 -10.26
N TYR A 59 24.57 10.04 -9.49
CA TYR A 59 24.10 10.42 -8.16
C TYR A 59 24.72 9.54 -7.07
N LYS A 60 24.93 10.11 -5.88
CA LYS A 60 25.50 9.39 -4.73
C LYS A 60 24.61 8.27 -4.19
N SER A 61 23.29 8.44 -4.26
CA SER A 61 22.30 7.49 -3.77
C SER A 61 20.93 7.69 -4.41
N THR A 62 20.06 6.69 -4.28
CA THR A 62 18.62 6.75 -4.56
C THR A 62 17.88 6.17 -3.36
N SER A 63 16.82 6.81 -2.89
CA SER A 63 16.02 6.32 -1.76
C SER A 63 14.54 6.38 -2.04
N PHE A 64 13.78 5.58 -1.32
CA PHE A 64 12.33 5.68 -1.26
C PHE A 64 11.85 5.66 0.19
N LYS A 65 10.67 6.24 0.42
CA LYS A 65 10.01 6.33 1.71
C LYS A 65 8.50 6.16 1.55
N TYR A 66 7.91 5.40 2.47
CA TYR A 66 6.47 5.33 2.67
C TYR A 66 6.07 6.13 3.90
N THR A 67 5.06 6.99 3.76
CA THR A 67 4.51 7.80 4.86
C THR A 67 3.00 7.67 4.95
N ARG A 68 2.44 7.68 6.15
CA ARG A 68 1.00 7.72 6.42
C ARG A 68 0.75 8.66 7.59
N ASP A 69 -0.20 9.57 7.47
CA ASP A 69 -0.50 10.56 8.53
C ASP A 69 0.75 11.30 9.04
N ASN A 70 1.60 11.78 8.11
CA ASN A 70 2.91 12.39 8.39
C ASN A 70 3.93 11.49 9.13
N LYS A 71 3.62 10.24 9.43
CA LYS A 71 4.54 9.26 10.03
C LYS A 71 5.26 8.48 8.94
N THR A 72 6.56 8.25 9.14
CA THR A 72 7.34 7.39 8.25
C THR A 72 7.11 5.93 8.63
N LEU A 73 6.58 5.15 7.70
CA LEU A 73 6.40 3.70 7.87
C LEU A 73 7.69 2.95 7.48
N MET A 74 8.37 3.44 6.44
CA MET A 74 9.61 2.84 5.95
C MET A 74 10.42 3.88 5.18
N SER A 75 11.75 3.79 5.28
CA SER A 75 12.69 4.51 4.41
C SER A 75 13.86 3.60 4.07
N LYS A 76 14.25 3.54 2.79
CA LYS A 76 15.35 2.70 2.29
C LYS A 76 16.18 3.49 1.29
N THR A 77 17.51 3.35 1.38
CA THR A 77 18.46 4.04 0.52
C THR A 77 19.43 3.06 -0.11
N ALA A 78 19.58 3.13 -1.44
CA ALA A 78 20.57 2.42 -2.22
C ALA A 78 21.75 3.34 -2.57
N TYR A 79 22.99 2.87 -2.35
CA TYR A 79 24.22 3.62 -2.65
C TYR A 79 24.99 3.04 -3.86
N SER A 80 25.16 1.72 -3.90
CA SER A 80 25.86 0.97 -4.95
C SER A 80 25.13 -0.33 -5.33
N SER A 81 23.87 -0.46 -4.92
CA SER A 81 23.08 -1.69 -5.01
C SER A 81 21.60 -1.40 -5.24
N LYS A 82 20.77 -2.44 -5.17
CA LYS A 82 19.32 -2.34 -5.09
C LYS A 82 18.87 -2.66 -3.67
N VAL A 83 17.92 -1.90 -3.15
CA VAL A 83 17.21 -2.15 -1.89
C VAL A 83 15.73 -2.26 -2.16
N THR A 84 15.05 -3.13 -1.41
CA THR A 84 13.60 -3.34 -1.47
C THR A 84 13.00 -3.30 -0.07
N GLY A 85 11.69 -3.13 0.00
CA GLY A 85 10.95 -3.25 1.24
C GLY A 85 9.46 -3.09 1.02
N SER A 86 8.67 -3.60 1.96
CA SER A 86 7.22 -3.63 1.85
C SER A 86 6.58 -3.01 3.08
N VAL A 87 5.47 -2.30 2.88
CA VAL A 87 4.56 -1.90 3.97
C VAL A 87 3.17 -2.41 3.69
N TRP A 88 2.45 -2.73 4.76
CA TRP A 88 1.06 -3.17 4.71
C TRP A 88 0.16 -2.03 5.17
N ASP A 89 -1.04 -1.97 4.59
CA ASP A 89 -2.06 -0.99 4.92
C ASP A 89 -3.42 -1.67 4.96
N ASP A 90 -4.32 -1.18 5.80
CA ASP A 90 -5.71 -1.63 5.79
C ASP A 90 -6.45 -0.92 4.65
N LEU A 91 -7.47 -1.57 4.09
CA LEU A 91 -8.35 -0.92 3.12
C LEU A 91 -9.25 0.10 3.84
N ALA A 92 -8.77 1.34 3.96
CA ALA A 92 -9.48 2.44 4.59
C ALA A 92 -9.49 3.70 3.72
N TRP A 93 -10.57 4.50 3.82
CA TRP A 93 -10.76 5.71 3.04
C TRP A 93 -10.37 6.96 3.83
N GLY A 94 -9.59 7.85 3.22
CA GLY A 94 -9.21 9.16 3.77
C GLY A 94 -7.70 9.39 3.83
N ASP A 95 -7.28 10.65 3.81
CA ASP A 95 -5.87 11.05 3.72
C ASP A 95 -5.03 10.53 4.89
N LYS A 96 -5.62 10.49 6.10
CA LYS A 96 -4.97 9.93 7.30
C LYS A 96 -4.60 8.46 7.16
N TYR A 97 -5.38 7.70 6.39
CA TYR A 97 -5.16 6.26 6.19
C TYR A 97 -4.39 5.96 4.91
N THR A 98 -4.14 6.96 4.07
CA THR A 98 -3.48 6.77 2.78
C THR A 98 -1.97 6.66 2.95
N THR A 99 -1.40 5.55 2.50
CA THR A 99 0.06 5.42 2.39
C THR A 99 0.56 6.16 1.15
N HIS A 100 1.46 7.11 1.36
CA HIS A 100 2.12 7.89 0.32
C HIS A 100 3.53 7.37 0.06
N PHE A 101 3.85 7.17 -1.22
CA PHE A 101 5.21 6.91 -1.69
C PHE A 101 5.92 8.21 -2.02
N SER A 102 7.17 8.32 -1.59
CA SER A 102 8.08 9.40 -1.98
C SER A 102 9.46 8.82 -2.27
N TRP A 103 10.22 9.47 -3.13
CA TRP A 103 11.58 9.06 -3.44
C TRP A 103 12.50 10.28 -3.53
N SER A 104 13.78 10.06 -3.29
CA SER A 104 14.80 11.10 -3.45
C SER A 104 16.11 10.52 -3.94
N ARG A 105 17.04 11.41 -4.28
CA ARG A 105 18.38 11.06 -4.76
C ARG A 105 19.42 11.96 -4.11
N GLY A 106 20.58 11.38 -3.83
CA GLY A 106 21.72 12.12 -3.32
C GLY A 106 22.26 13.12 -4.34
N ALA A 107 23.09 14.05 -3.86
CA ALA A 107 23.81 14.99 -4.72
C ALA A 107 24.60 14.26 -5.83
N LYS A 108 24.86 14.95 -6.94
CA LYS A 108 25.72 14.42 -7.99
C LYS A 108 27.13 14.16 -7.44
N ARG A 109 27.79 13.12 -7.96
CA ARG A 109 29.19 12.84 -7.64
C ARG A 109 30.10 13.83 -8.31
#